data_AF-A0A7Y3A703-F1
#
_entry.id   AF-A0A7Y3A703-F1
#
_cell.length_a   1.000
_cell.length_b   1.000
_cell.length_c   1.000
_cell.angle_alpha   90.00
_cell.angle_beta   90.00
_cell.angle_gamma   90.00
#
_symmetry.space_group_name_H-M   'P 1'
#
loop_
_entity.id
_entity.type
_entity.pdbx_description
1 polymer ?
#
loop_
_entity_poly.entity_id
_entity_poly.type
_entity_poly.pdbx_seq_one_letter_code
_entity_poly.pdbx_strand_id
1 'polypeptide(L)' 'FIIEFWQGRENRYHDRFRYQHSDDGHWTLDRIAP' A
#
# COMPACT_ATOMS: atom_id res chain seq x y z
N PHE A 1 3.67 3.97 -11.94
CA PHE A 1 3.30 5.00 -10.92
C PHE A 1 3.00 4.31 -9.60
N ILE A 2 3.32 4.91 -8.44
CA ILE A 2 3.18 4.24 -7.12
C ILE A 2 2.41 5.16 -6.16
N ILE A 3 1.44 4.58 -5.45
CA ILE A 3 0.71 5.23 -4.35
C ILE A 3 0.84 4.37 -3.09
N GLU A 4 1.11 5.00 -1.94
CA GLU A 4 1.09 4.34 -0.64
C GLU A 4 0.02 4.95 0.26
N PHE A 5 -0.77 4.07 0.90
CA PHE A 5 -1.76 4.44 1.91
C PHE A 5 -1.32 3.91 3.28
N TRP A 6 -1.41 4.80 4.26
CA TRP A 6 -1.06 4.52 5.64
C TRP A 6 -2.26 4.78 6.53
N GLN A 7 -2.67 3.75 7.27
CA GLN A 7 -3.73 3.89 8.26
C GLN A 7 -3.17 3.68 9.66
N GLY A 8 -3.24 4.74 10.46
CA GLY A 8 -2.94 4.72 11.89
C GLY A 8 -3.87 3.77 12.65
N ARG A 9 -3.32 2.98 13.59
CA ARG A 9 -4.08 2.24 14.61
C ARG A 9 -3.48 2.51 15.98
N GLU A 10 -4.29 2.46 17.02
CA GLU A 10 -3.88 2.77 18.40
C GLU A 10 -2.79 1.83 18.92
N ASN A 11 -2.78 0.59 18.43
CA ASN A 11 -1.85 -0.46 18.86
C ASN A 11 -0.49 -0.46 18.15
N ARG A 12 -0.11 0.64 17.46
CA ARG A 12 1.14 0.80 16.67
C ARG A 12 1.33 -0.20 15.51
N TYR A 13 0.37 -1.10 15.28
CA TYR A 13 0.34 -1.98 14.11
C TYR A 13 -0.36 -1.26 12.98
N HIS A 14 0.41 -0.43 12.28
CA HIS A 14 -0.08 0.34 11.14
C HIS A 14 -0.32 -0.58 9.93
N ASP A 15 -1.45 -0.36 9.25
CA ASP A 15 -1.67 -0.96 7.95
C ASP A 15 -0.99 -0.09 6.89
N ARG A 16 -0.19 -0.73 6.04
CA ARG A 16 0.43 -0.12 4.87
C ARG A 16 -0.02 -0.85 3.63
N PHE A 17 -0.63 -0.11 2.71
CA PHE A 17 -0.99 -0.63 1.39
C PHE A 17 -0.23 0.13 0.33
N ARG A 18 0.38 -0.60 -0.59
CA ARG A 18 1.04 -0.04 -1.76
C ARG A 18 0.28 -0.48 -3.00
N TYR A 19 -0.08 0.50 -3.82
CA TYR A 19 -0.62 0.31 -5.15
C TYR A 19 0.44 0.67 -6.16
N GLN A 20 0.67 -0.19 -7.13
CA GLN A 20 1.55 0.11 -8.26
C GLN A 20 0.77 -0.03 -9.56
N HIS A 21 0.82 1.02 -10.36
CA HIS A 21 0.36 0.98 -11.74
C HIS A 21 1.53 0.56 -12.62
N SER A 22 1.35 -0.57 -13.29
CA SER A 22 2.25 -1.09 -14.31
C SER A 22 1.94 -0.46 -15.68
N ASP A 23 2.92 -0.47 -16.58
CA ASP A 23 2.80 0.16 -17.90
C ASP A 23 1.87 -0.61 -18.84
N ASP A 24 1.52 -1.86 -18.49
CA ASP A 24 0.51 -2.70 -19.14
C ASP A 24 -0.93 -2.37 -18.71
N GLY A 25 -1.11 -1.35 -17.85
CA GLY A 25 -2.43 -0.88 -17.40
C GLY A 25 -3.01 -1.67 -16.23
N HIS A 26 -2.26 -2.61 -15.66
CA HIS A 26 -2.69 -3.35 -14.49
C HIS A 26 -2.26 -2.67 -13.18
N TRP A 27 -3.09 -2.83 -12.15
CA TRP A 27 -2.77 -2.43 -10.79
C TRP A 27 -2.38 -3.65 -9.96
N THR A 28 -1.30 -3.52 -9.20
CA THR A 28 -0.93 -4.47 -8.15
C THR A 28 -1.15 -3.85 -6.78
N LEU A 29 -1.50 -4.69 -5.80
CA LEU A 29 -1.73 -4.31 -4.41
C LEU A 29 -0.90 -5.19 -3.49
N ASP A 30 -0.05 -4.55 -2.69
CA ASP A 30 0.77 -5.21 -1.67
C ASP A 30 0.44 -4.64 -0.29
N ARG A 31 0.28 -5.54 0.70
CA ARG A 31 0.25 -5.17 2.12
C ARG A 31 1.65 -5.30 2.69
N ILE A 32 2.18 -4.19 3.21
CA ILE A 32 3.53 -4.12 3.75
C ILE A 32 3.45 -4.13 5.28
N ALA A 33 4.35 -4.87 5.93
CA ALA A 33 4.54 -4.70 7.36
C ALA A 33 5.09 -3.27 7.65
N PRO A 34 4.77 -2.69 8.82
CA PRO A 34 5.40 -1.45 9.27
C PRO A 34 6.93 -1.56 9.21
#